data_AF-A0A8S7B8V9-F1
#
_entry.id   AF-A0A8S7B8V9-F1
#
_cell.length_a   1.000
_cell.length_b   1.000
_cell.length_c   1.000
_cell.angle_alpha   90.00
_cell.angle_beta   90.00
_cell.angle_gamma   90.00
#
_symmetry.space_group_name_H-M   'P 1'
#
loop_
_entity.id
_entity.type
_entity.pdbx_description
1 polymer ?
#
loop_
_entity_poly.entity_id
_entity_poly.type
_entity_poly.pdbx_seq_one_letter_code
_entity_poly.pdbx_strand_id
1 'polypeptide(L)'
;MNISNSQVNRLRHFVRAGLRSLFRPEPQTAVEWADANYYLPKESAYQEGRWETLPFQRAIMNAMGSDYVREVNVVKSARVGYSKMLLGVYAYFIEHKQRNTLIWLPTDGDAENFMKTHVEPTIRDIPSLLALAPWYGKKHRDNTLTMKRFTNGRGFWCLGGKAAKNYREKSVDVAGYDELAAFDDDIEQEGSPTFLGDKRIEGSVWPKSIRGSTPKVRGTCQIERAASESPHFMR
;
A
#
# COMPACT_ATOMS: atom_id res chain seq x y z
N MET A 1 -20.83 7.39 49.50
CA MET A 1 -20.31 8.23 48.40
C MET A 1 -20.50 7.43 47.12
N ASN A 2 -21.55 7.70 46.34
CA ASN A 2 -21.87 6.89 45.15
C ASN A 2 -21.14 7.44 43.93
N ILE A 3 -20.45 6.58 43.19
CA ILE A 3 -19.80 6.94 41.93
C ILE A 3 -20.90 7.18 40.89
N SER A 4 -20.93 8.37 40.32
CA SER A 4 -21.89 8.72 39.26
C SER A 4 -21.58 7.97 37.95
N ASN A 5 -22.60 7.76 37.12
CA ASN A 5 -22.41 7.18 35.77
C ASN A 5 -21.42 7.99 34.92
N SER A 6 -21.34 9.30 35.11
CA SER A 6 -20.36 10.17 34.44
C SER A 6 -18.92 9.84 34.85
N GLN A 7 -18.69 9.57 36.14
CA GLN A 7 -17.38 9.18 36.65
C GLN A 7 -16.99 7.77 36.17
N VAL A 8 -17.93 6.82 36.13
CA VAL A 8 -17.69 5.48 35.57
C VAL A 8 -17.35 5.55 34.08
N ASN A 9 -18.07 6.36 33.29
CA ASN A 9 -17.81 6.52 31.86
C ASN A 9 -16.45 7.17 31.58
N ARG A 10 -16.08 8.20 32.36
CA ARG A 10 -14.75 8.81 32.28
C ARG A 10 -13.64 7.83 32.65
N LEU A 11 -13.81 7.06 33.73
CA LEU A 11 -12.84 6.02 34.11
C LEU A 11 -12.66 4.99 32.99
N ARG A 12 -13.76 4.46 32.42
CA ARG A 12 -13.71 3.54 31.29
C ARG A 12 -12.99 4.13 30.08
N HIS A 13 -13.24 5.40 29.76
CA HIS A 13 -12.57 6.10 28.67
C HIS A 13 -11.05 6.17 28.89
N PHE A 14 -10.60 6.63 30.05
CA PHE A 14 -9.18 6.76 30.35
C PHE A 14 -8.46 5.40 30.46
N VAL A 15 -9.11 4.39 31.04
CA VAL A 15 -8.56 3.02 31.08
C VAL A 15 -8.41 2.46 29.67
N ARG A 16 -9.43 2.58 28.80
CA ARG A 16 -9.33 2.14 27.40
C ARG A 16 -8.25 2.90 26.63
N ALA A 17 -8.13 4.21 26.85
CA ALA A 17 -7.09 5.02 26.23
C ALA A 17 -5.69 4.57 26.67
N GLY A 18 -5.49 4.30 27.97
CA GLY A 18 -4.22 3.83 28.53
C GLY A 18 -3.84 2.42 28.04
N LEU A 19 -4.82 1.52 27.91
CA LEU A 19 -4.60 0.15 27.42
C LEU A 19 -4.46 0.06 25.88
N ARG A 20 -4.72 1.14 25.15
CA ARG A 20 -4.70 1.15 23.68
C ARG A 20 -3.34 0.76 23.10
N SER A 21 -2.23 1.04 23.82
CA SER A 21 -0.88 0.65 23.41
C SER A 21 -0.63 -0.86 23.47
N LEU A 22 -1.35 -1.56 24.35
CA LEU A 22 -1.26 -3.02 24.56
C LEU A 22 -2.17 -3.80 23.60
N PHE A 23 -3.16 -3.14 23.01
CA PHE A 23 -4.00 -3.78 22.01
C PHE A 23 -3.16 -4.21 20.80
N ARG A 24 -3.34 -5.46 20.40
CA ARG A 24 -2.82 -6.03 19.15
C ARG A 24 -4.00 -6.73 18.46
N PRO A 25 -4.28 -6.42 17.19
CA PRO A 25 -5.28 -7.15 16.45
C PRO A 25 -4.87 -8.62 16.31
N GLU A 26 -5.84 -9.52 16.18
CA GLU A 26 -5.58 -10.92 15.88
C GLU A 26 -4.77 -11.02 14.57
N PRO A 27 -3.71 -11.84 14.50
CA PRO A 27 -2.92 -11.96 13.29
C PRO A 27 -3.79 -12.42 12.11
N GLN A 28 -3.83 -11.62 11.04
CA GLN A 28 -4.49 -11.96 9.79
C GLN A 28 -3.50 -11.91 8.64
N THR A 29 -3.69 -12.76 7.64
CA THR A 29 -3.03 -12.65 6.34
C THR A 29 -3.64 -11.50 5.52
N ALA A 30 -2.93 -11.07 4.47
CA ALA A 30 -3.45 -10.00 3.60
C ALA A 30 -4.73 -10.42 2.88
N VAL A 31 -4.86 -11.69 2.50
CA VAL A 31 -6.08 -12.24 1.88
C VAL A 31 -7.24 -12.24 2.86
N GLU A 32 -7.05 -12.78 4.07
CA GLU A 32 -8.11 -12.80 5.10
C GLU A 32 -8.59 -11.39 5.43
N TRP A 33 -7.67 -10.44 5.56
CA TRP A 33 -8.03 -9.05 5.79
C TRP A 33 -8.78 -8.43 4.60
N ALA A 34 -8.33 -8.68 3.37
CA ALA A 34 -8.95 -8.14 2.18
C ALA A 34 -10.37 -8.70 1.96
N ASP A 35 -10.56 -10.01 2.09
CA ASP A 35 -11.88 -10.65 1.97
C ASP A 35 -12.84 -10.18 3.08
N ALA A 36 -12.32 -9.82 4.26
CA ALA A 36 -13.11 -9.30 5.37
C ALA A 36 -13.49 -7.80 5.21
N ASN A 37 -12.61 -6.97 4.64
CA ASN A 37 -12.73 -5.51 4.74
C ASN A 37 -12.74 -4.75 3.40
N TYR A 38 -12.17 -5.32 2.33
CA TYR A 38 -11.91 -4.59 1.10
C TYR A 38 -13.16 -4.53 0.21
N TYR A 39 -13.41 -3.36 -0.37
CA TYR A 39 -14.51 -3.11 -1.29
C TYR A 39 -13.96 -2.50 -2.57
N LEU A 40 -14.48 -2.96 -3.71
CA LEU A 40 -14.10 -2.50 -5.03
C LEU A 40 -14.90 -1.23 -5.38
N PRO A 41 -14.24 -0.06 -5.49
CA PRO A 41 -14.95 1.19 -5.77
C PRO A 41 -15.49 1.22 -7.20
N LYS A 42 -16.70 1.75 -7.36
CA LYS A 42 -17.40 1.87 -8.65
C LYS A 42 -16.62 2.66 -9.69
N GLU A 43 -15.90 3.69 -9.25
CA GLU A 43 -15.16 4.60 -10.12
C GLU A 43 -13.98 3.92 -10.82
N SER A 44 -13.52 2.79 -10.30
CA SER A 44 -12.30 2.18 -10.80
C SER A 44 -12.28 0.65 -10.81
N ALA A 45 -13.43 0.02 -10.72
CA ALA A 45 -13.63 -1.41 -10.92
C ALA A 45 -14.75 -1.64 -11.95
N TYR A 46 -14.59 -2.68 -12.78
CA TYR A 46 -15.63 -3.10 -13.71
C TYR A 46 -16.86 -3.67 -12.99
N GLN A 47 -16.61 -4.36 -11.88
CA GLN A 47 -17.62 -4.88 -10.99
C GLN A 47 -17.41 -4.21 -9.63
N GLU A 48 -18.39 -3.39 -9.24
CA GLU A 48 -18.48 -2.86 -7.89
C GLU A 48 -18.91 -3.99 -6.94
N GLY A 49 -18.36 -4.00 -5.72
CA GLY A 49 -18.81 -4.92 -4.70
C GLY A 49 -17.73 -5.27 -3.69
N ARG A 50 -18.08 -6.17 -2.77
CA ARG A 50 -17.13 -6.74 -1.82
C ARG A 50 -16.04 -7.48 -2.58
N TRP A 51 -14.80 -7.30 -2.14
CA TRP A 51 -13.68 -8.06 -2.68
C TRP A 51 -13.84 -9.55 -2.37
N GLU A 52 -13.60 -10.37 -3.38
CA GLU A 52 -13.45 -11.81 -3.25
C GLU A 52 -12.15 -12.22 -3.91
N THR A 53 -11.22 -12.76 -3.13
CA THR A 53 -9.92 -13.16 -3.62
C THR A 53 -10.03 -14.37 -4.54
N LEU A 54 -9.75 -14.16 -5.82
CA LEU A 54 -9.72 -15.23 -6.82
C LEU A 54 -8.58 -16.23 -6.51
N PRO A 55 -8.70 -17.51 -6.89
CA PRO A 55 -7.73 -18.54 -6.53
C PRO A 55 -6.26 -18.19 -6.83
N PHE A 56 -5.98 -17.61 -8.00
CA PHE A 56 -4.62 -17.22 -8.38
C PHE A 56 -4.09 -16.01 -7.59
N GLN A 57 -4.97 -15.15 -7.07
CA GLN A 57 -4.60 -13.94 -6.33
C GLN A 57 -4.13 -14.27 -4.92
N ARG A 58 -4.59 -15.38 -4.34
CA ARG A 58 -4.33 -15.75 -2.93
C ARG A 58 -2.85 -15.82 -2.60
N ALA A 59 -2.09 -16.59 -3.39
CA ALA A 59 -0.66 -16.74 -3.18
C ALA A 59 0.09 -15.42 -3.37
N ILE A 60 -0.29 -14.65 -4.40
CA ILE A 60 0.33 -13.36 -4.72
C ILE A 60 0.11 -12.35 -3.59
N MET A 61 -1.12 -12.14 -3.16
CA MET A 61 -1.46 -11.19 -2.10
C MET A 61 -0.84 -11.58 -0.76
N ASN A 62 -0.83 -12.87 -0.42
CA ASN A 62 -0.17 -13.32 0.81
C ASN A 62 1.35 -13.19 0.73
N ALA A 63 1.98 -13.41 -0.43
CA ALA A 63 3.39 -13.13 -0.61
C ALA A 63 3.69 -11.63 -0.46
N MET A 64 2.87 -10.75 -1.06
CA MET A 64 2.99 -9.30 -0.89
C MET A 64 2.84 -8.89 0.58
N GLY A 65 1.87 -9.44 1.30
CA GLY A 65 1.58 -9.10 2.70
C GLY A 65 2.47 -9.77 3.75
N SER A 66 3.20 -10.84 3.41
CA SER A 66 4.01 -11.62 4.36
C SER A 66 5.31 -10.90 4.74
N ASP A 67 5.66 -10.87 6.04
CA ASP A 67 6.94 -10.30 6.49
C ASP A 67 8.15 -11.22 6.18
N TYR A 68 7.89 -12.49 5.83
CA TYR A 68 8.93 -13.45 5.49
C TYR A 68 9.49 -13.27 4.07
N VAL A 69 8.74 -12.60 3.19
CA VAL A 69 9.14 -12.38 1.80
C VAL A 69 9.51 -10.92 1.65
N ARG A 70 10.78 -10.57 1.42
CA ARG A 70 11.15 -9.14 1.33
C ARG A 70 10.83 -8.52 -0.03
N GLU A 71 10.98 -9.28 -1.09
CA GLU A 71 10.80 -8.81 -2.46
C GLU A 71 9.78 -9.69 -3.19
N VAL A 72 8.81 -9.08 -3.86
CA VAL A 72 7.79 -9.77 -4.65
C VAL A 72 7.73 -9.15 -6.04
N ASN A 73 8.18 -9.90 -7.04
CA ASN A 73 8.11 -9.54 -8.45
C ASN A 73 6.93 -10.26 -9.10
N VAL A 74 5.95 -9.51 -9.61
CA VAL A 74 4.76 -10.04 -10.27
C VAL A 74 4.79 -9.69 -11.74
N VAL A 75 5.27 -10.65 -12.54
CA VAL A 75 5.14 -10.62 -13.99
C VAL A 75 3.69 -11.01 -14.33
N LYS A 76 2.91 -10.07 -14.84
CA LYS A 76 1.46 -10.26 -15.05
C LYS A 76 1.01 -9.91 -16.46
N SER A 77 -0.14 -10.44 -16.88
CA SER A 77 -0.84 -9.95 -18.07
C SER A 77 -1.65 -8.68 -17.77
N ALA A 78 -2.03 -7.94 -18.80
CA ALA A 78 -2.93 -6.79 -18.62
C ALA A 78 -4.29 -7.22 -18.06
N ARG A 79 -4.95 -6.32 -17.32
CA ARG A 79 -6.35 -6.47 -16.85
C ARG A 79 -6.62 -7.64 -15.89
N VAL A 80 -5.63 -8.13 -15.16
CA VAL A 80 -5.79 -9.20 -14.15
C VAL A 80 -6.15 -8.70 -12.72
N GLY A 81 -6.49 -7.42 -12.58
CA GLY A 81 -6.82 -6.83 -11.27
C GLY A 81 -5.60 -6.56 -10.36
N TYR A 82 -4.39 -6.49 -10.91
CA TYR A 82 -3.15 -6.29 -10.15
C TYR A 82 -3.17 -5.06 -9.24
N SER A 83 -3.53 -3.89 -9.76
CA SER A 83 -3.56 -2.66 -8.96
C SER A 83 -4.57 -2.74 -7.80
N LYS A 84 -5.62 -3.55 -7.91
CA LYS A 84 -6.58 -3.81 -6.82
C LYS A 84 -6.00 -4.73 -5.75
N MET A 85 -5.29 -5.78 -6.16
CA MET A 85 -4.51 -6.61 -5.23
C MET A 85 -3.50 -5.75 -4.46
N LEU A 86 -2.75 -4.90 -5.17
CA LEU A 86 -1.75 -4.01 -4.59
C LEU A 86 -2.38 -3.06 -3.56
N LEU A 87 -3.47 -2.38 -3.90
CA LEU A 87 -4.17 -1.48 -2.98
C LEU A 87 -4.78 -2.20 -1.78
N GLY A 88 -5.34 -3.40 -1.96
CA GLY A 88 -5.83 -4.22 -0.86
C GLY A 88 -4.73 -4.57 0.15
N VAL A 89 -3.56 -4.98 -0.35
CA VAL A 89 -2.40 -5.26 0.48
C VAL A 89 -1.86 -3.99 1.15
N TYR A 90 -1.87 -2.85 0.47
CA TYR A 90 -1.45 -1.57 1.06
C TYR A 90 -2.41 -1.09 2.14
N ALA A 91 -3.71 -1.25 1.95
CA ALA A 91 -4.71 -0.95 2.97
C ALA A 91 -4.52 -1.84 4.21
N TYR A 92 -4.25 -3.14 4.02
CA TYR A 92 -3.85 -4.06 5.08
C TYR A 92 -2.58 -3.59 5.80
N PHE A 93 -1.56 -3.13 5.07
CA PHE A 93 -0.34 -2.61 5.68
C PHE A 93 -0.58 -1.37 6.54
N ILE A 94 -1.43 -0.45 6.09
CA ILE A 94 -1.74 0.79 6.80
C ILE A 94 -2.57 0.52 8.04
N GLU A 95 -3.64 -0.25 7.92
CA GLU A 95 -4.63 -0.45 8.98
C GLU A 95 -4.18 -1.52 9.99
N HIS A 96 -3.85 -2.71 9.48
CA HIS A 96 -3.58 -3.88 10.32
C HIS A 96 -2.13 -3.92 10.81
N LYS A 97 -1.17 -3.85 9.87
CA LYS A 97 0.28 -3.92 10.22
C LYS A 97 0.87 -2.58 10.67
N GLN A 98 0.14 -1.49 10.50
CA GLN A 98 0.58 -0.13 10.84
C GLN A 98 1.96 0.23 10.25
N ARG A 99 2.08 0.14 8.93
CA ARG A 99 3.30 0.43 8.17
C ARG A 99 3.23 1.76 7.43
N ASN A 100 4.37 2.42 7.29
CA ASN A 100 4.53 3.50 6.32
C ASN A 100 4.72 2.89 4.93
N THR A 101 3.95 3.35 3.95
CA THR A 101 3.88 2.70 2.64
C THR A 101 3.99 3.72 1.51
N LEU A 102 4.68 3.38 0.44
CA LEU A 102 4.85 4.26 -0.71
C LEU A 102 4.72 3.47 -2.02
N ILE A 103 4.06 4.05 -3.02
CA ILE A 103 3.95 3.51 -4.38
C ILE A 103 4.48 4.54 -5.36
N TRP A 104 5.37 4.09 -6.25
CA TRP A 104 5.73 4.81 -7.46
C TRP A 104 4.93 4.28 -8.65
N LEU A 105 4.49 5.22 -9.48
CA LEU A 105 3.89 5.01 -10.80
C LEU A 105 4.80 5.63 -11.87
N PRO A 106 4.65 5.29 -13.16
CA PRO A 106 5.62 5.69 -14.18
C PRO A 106 5.84 7.21 -14.27
N THR A 107 4.78 8.00 -14.15
CA THR A 107 4.83 9.47 -14.18
C THR A 107 4.09 10.12 -13.02
N ASP A 108 4.34 11.41 -12.75
CA ASP A 108 3.60 12.17 -11.74
C ASP A 108 2.10 12.27 -12.09
N GLY A 109 1.78 12.37 -13.38
CA GLY A 109 0.39 12.37 -13.85
C GLY A 109 -0.33 11.05 -13.57
N ASP A 110 0.37 9.91 -13.77
CA ASP A 110 -0.17 8.59 -13.41
C ASP A 110 -0.41 8.50 -11.90
N ALA A 111 0.54 8.96 -11.09
CA ALA A 111 0.44 8.96 -9.64
C ALA A 111 -0.74 9.80 -9.13
N GLU A 112 -0.91 11.03 -9.63
CA GLU A 112 -2.04 11.88 -9.29
C GLU A 112 -3.37 11.25 -9.69
N ASN A 113 -3.43 10.67 -10.90
CA ASN A 113 -4.62 10.01 -11.38
C ASN A 113 -4.97 8.82 -10.49
N PHE A 114 -3.97 8.01 -10.11
CA PHE A 114 -4.15 6.86 -9.25
C PHE A 114 -4.62 7.23 -7.84
N MET A 115 -4.08 8.31 -7.28
CA MET A 115 -4.54 8.83 -6.00
C MET A 115 -6.04 9.16 -6.04
N LYS A 116 -6.48 9.90 -7.07
CA LYS A 116 -7.87 10.36 -7.21
C LYS A 116 -8.85 9.23 -7.56
N THR A 117 -8.47 8.35 -8.49
CA THR A 117 -9.39 7.35 -9.05
C THR A 117 -9.40 6.04 -8.29
N HIS A 118 -8.31 5.70 -7.59
CA HIS A 118 -8.20 4.43 -6.90
C HIS A 118 -8.04 4.60 -5.39
N VAL A 119 -7.08 5.41 -4.92
CA VAL A 119 -6.76 5.49 -3.49
C VAL A 119 -7.87 6.18 -2.69
N GLU A 120 -8.32 7.36 -3.12
CA GLU A 120 -9.37 8.11 -2.40
C GLU A 120 -10.68 7.33 -2.29
N PRO A 121 -11.22 6.71 -3.37
CA PRO A 121 -12.38 5.84 -3.26
C PRO A 121 -12.15 4.62 -2.36
N THR A 122 -10.94 4.03 -2.39
CA THR A 122 -10.59 2.92 -1.49
C THR A 122 -10.63 3.34 -0.01
N ILE A 123 -10.13 4.54 0.31
CA ILE A 123 -10.22 5.09 1.68
C ILE A 123 -11.67 5.33 2.09
N ARG A 124 -12.51 5.82 1.17
CA ARG A 124 -13.94 6.05 1.42
C ARG A 124 -14.70 4.75 1.70
N ASP A 125 -14.45 3.73 0.89
CA ASP A 125 -15.29 2.52 0.85
C ASP A 125 -14.88 1.45 1.86
N ILE A 126 -13.70 1.57 2.48
CA ILE A 126 -13.24 0.70 3.56
C ILE A 126 -13.47 1.39 4.91
N PRO A 127 -14.45 0.94 5.72
CA PRO A 127 -14.83 1.66 6.95
C PRO A 127 -13.68 1.82 7.96
N SER A 128 -12.83 0.79 8.11
CA SER A 128 -11.67 0.84 9.02
C SER A 128 -10.63 1.85 8.57
N LEU A 129 -10.42 2.00 7.26
CA LEU A 129 -9.50 2.96 6.68
C LEU A 129 -10.07 4.39 6.73
N LEU A 130 -11.36 4.55 6.44
CA LEU A 130 -12.06 5.84 6.57
C LEU A 130 -12.02 6.36 8.02
N ALA A 131 -12.21 5.48 9.00
CA ALA A 131 -12.10 5.82 10.42
C ALA A 131 -10.71 6.36 10.79
N LEU A 132 -9.66 5.95 10.06
CA LEU A 132 -8.31 6.46 10.21
C LEU A 132 -8.06 7.79 9.49
N ALA A 133 -8.97 8.25 8.63
CA ALA A 133 -8.87 9.43 7.78
C ALA A 133 -9.94 10.49 8.10
N PRO A 134 -9.92 11.14 9.30
CA PRO A 134 -10.92 12.15 9.69
C PRO A 134 -10.89 13.43 8.84
N TRP A 135 -9.82 13.60 8.05
CA TRP A 135 -9.63 14.67 7.09
C TRP A 135 -10.32 14.41 5.74
N TYR A 136 -10.90 13.23 5.52
CA TYR A 136 -11.56 12.90 4.27
C TYR A 136 -12.66 13.92 3.93
N GLY A 137 -12.68 14.40 2.69
CA GLY A 137 -13.59 15.45 2.23
C GLY A 137 -13.25 16.86 2.71
N LYS A 138 -12.11 17.08 3.37
CA LYS A 138 -11.67 18.39 3.87
C LYS A 138 -10.27 18.72 3.39
N LYS A 139 -10.00 20.03 3.21
CA LYS A 139 -8.63 20.52 3.02
C LYS A 139 -7.86 20.38 4.34
N HIS A 140 -6.82 19.56 4.35
CA HIS A 140 -6.04 19.26 5.55
C HIS A 140 -4.59 18.97 5.19
N ARG A 141 -3.64 19.31 6.07
CA ARG A 141 -2.20 19.07 5.82
C ARG A 141 -1.84 17.59 5.64
N ASP A 142 -2.61 16.71 6.28
CA ASP A 142 -2.44 15.26 6.22
C ASP A 142 -3.17 14.63 5.02
N ASN A 143 -3.80 15.46 4.17
CA ASN A 143 -4.54 15.06 2.97
C ASN A 143 -4.05 15.88 1.76
N THR A 144 -3.07 15.35 1.02
CA THR A 144 -2.57 15.96 -0.23
C THR A 144 -2.72 14.98 -1.40
N LEU A 145 -2.45 15.44 -2.62
CA LEU A 145 -2.48 14.56 -3.81
C LEU A 145 -1.34 13.53 -3.82
N THR A 146 -0.26 13.81 -3.10
CA THR A 146 0.93 12.93 -3.06
C THR A 146 1.02 12.12 -1.78
N MET A 147 0.27 12.48 -0.74
CA MET A 147 0.36 11.85 0.57
C MET A 147 -0.97 11.87 1.33
N LYS A 148 -1.29 10.74 1.96
CA LYS A 148 -2.34 10.59 2.97
C LYS A 148 -1.72 10.16 4.29
N ARG A 149 -1.90 10.90 5.38
CA ARG A 149 -1.41 10.55 6.72
C ARG A 149 -2.57 10.22 7.65
N PHE A 150 -2.54 9.03 8.21
CA PHE A 150 -3.62 8.44 9.00
C PHE A 150 -3.44 8.70 10.50
N THR A 151 -4.54 8.62 11.26
CA THR A 151 -4.54 8.89 12.71
C THR A 151 -3.77 7.88 13.55
N ASN A 152 -3.45 6.70 12.99
CA ASN A 152 -2.53 5.72 13.60
C ASN A 152 -1.04 6.10 13.40
N GLY A 153 -0.76 7.28 12.85
CA GLY A 153 0.59 7.82 12.63
C GLY A 153 1.25 7.37 11.33
N ARG A 154 0.59 6.53 10.53
CA ARG A 154 1.15 5.98 9.30
C ARG A 154 0.83 6.83 8.08
N GLY A 155 1.77 6.86 7.14
CA GLY A 155 1.64 7.58 5.87
C GLY A 155 1.54 6.63 4.69
N PHE A 156 0.72 7.03 3.72
CA PHE A 156 0.70 6.50 2.37
C PHE A 156 1.15 7.60 1.41
N TRP A 157 2.12 7.29 0.55
CA TRP A 157 2.59 8.20 -0.51
C TRP A 157 2.37 7.57 -1.89
N CYS A 158 1.99 8.40 -2.86
CA CYS A 158 1.92 8.02 -4.27
C CYS A 158 2.66 9.08 -5.09
N LEU A 159 3.72 8.67 -5.78
CA LEU A 159 4.66 9.56 -6.47
C LEU A 159 4.95 9.07 -7.89
N GLY A 160 5.34 9.99 -8.78
CA GLY A 160 5.83 9.64 -10.11
C GLY A 160 7.27 9.14 -10.09
N GLY A 161 7.60 8.27 -11.04
CA GLY A 161 8.88 7.59 -11.12
C GLY A 161 9.96 8.31 -11.92
N LYS A 162 9.64 9.40 -12.62
CA LYS A 162 10.57 10.11 -13.53
C LYS A 162 11.57 11.05 -12.85
N ALA A 163 11.20 11.64 -11.72
CA ALA A 163 12.00 12.68 -11.08
C ALA A 163 12.80 12.08 -9.90
N ALA A 164 14.12 12.25 -9.87
CA ALA A 164 14.97 11.69 -8.81
C ALA A 164 14.60 12.23 -7.43
N LYS A 165 14.11 13.48 -7.36
CA LYS A 165 13.57 14.09 -6.13
C LYS A 165 12.50 13.23 -5.44
N ASN A 166 11.70 12.48 -6.20
CA ASN A 166 10.62 11.65 -5.67
C ASN A 166 11.14 10.37 -4.97
N TYR A 167 12.42 10.04 -5.13
CA TYR A 167 13.08 8.91 -4.45
C TYR A 167 13.86 9.35 -3.21
N ARG A 168 13.89 10.65 -2.88
CA ARG A 168 14.64 11.20 -1.74
C ARG A 168 13.74 11.39 -0.51
N GLU A 169 14.35 11.49 0.66
CA GLU A 169 13.71 11.96 1.91
C GLU A 169 12.40 11.23 2.30
N LYS A 170 12.37 9.91 2.13
CA LYS A 170 11.28 9.05 2.62
C LYS A 170 11.88 7.86 3.37
N SER A 171 11.33 7.56 4.53
CA SER A 171 11.64 6.36 5.30
C SER A 171 10.33 5.60 5.47
N VAL A 172 10.21 4.50 4.74
CA VAL A 172 8.99 3.70 4.66
C VAL A 172 9.31 2.25 4.94
N ASP A 173 8.30 1.46 5.25
CA ASP A 173 8.45 0.01 5.47
C ASP A 173 8.16 -0.75 4.16
N VAL A 174 7.28 -0.21 3.32
CA VAL A 174 6.81 -0.85 2.08
C VAL A 174 7.00 0.09 0.90
N ALA A 175 7.72 -0.39 -0.11
CA ALA A 175 7.92 0.23 -1.42
C ALA A 175 7.18 -0.55 -2.50
N GLY A 176 6.53 0.16 -3.42
CA GLY A 176 5.69 -0.42 -4.47
C GLY A 176 5.98 0.22 -5.81
N TYR A 177 5.98 -0.59 -6.87
CA TYR A 177 6.18 -0.14 -8.24
C TYR A 177 5.09 -0.76 -9.10
N ASP A 178 4.10 0.06 -9.49
CA ASP A 178 3.05 -0.36 -10.42
C ASP A 178 3.39 0.07 -11.84
N GLU A 179 3.19 -0.83 -12.80
CA GLU A 179 3.63 -0.68 -14.18
C GLU A 179 5.16 -0.44 -14.33
N LEU A 180 5.95 -1.17 -13.55
CA LEU A 180 7.43 -1.08 -13.54
C LEU A 180 8.09 -1.13 -14.93
N ALA A 181 7.56 -1.89 -15.90
CA ALA A 181 8.12 -1.96 -17.26
C ALA A 181 7.99 -0.64 -18.06
N ALA A 182 7.25 0.34 -17.54
CA ALA A 182 7.06 1.66 -18.15
C ALA A 182 7.93 2.75 -17.53
N PHE A 183 8.77 2.42 -16.53
CA PHE A 183 9.69 3.36 -15.92
C PHE A 183 10.90 3.57 -16.82
N ASP A 184 11.56 4.71 -16.62
CA ASP A 184 12.88 4.93 -17.21
C ASP A 184 13.90 4.00 -16.55
N ASP A 185 14.85 3.48 -17.32
CA ASP A 185 15.87 2.55 -16.81
C ASP A 185 16.83 3.20 -15.80
N ASP A 186 17.03 4.50 -15.98
CA ASP A 186 17.90 5.36 -15.18
C ASP A 186 17.18 6.68 -14.92
N ILE A 187 16.99 7.01 -13.65
CA ILE A 187 16.27 8.20 -13.22
C ILE A 187 17.28 9.34 -13.05
N GLU A 188 17.29 10.25 -14.01
CA GLU A 188 18.15 11.45 -14.01
C GLU A 188 19.66 11.14 -13.76
N GLN A 189 20.15 9.99 -14.24
CA GLN A 189 21.53 9.51 -14.08
C GLN A 189 21.92 9.13 -12.63
N GLU A 190 20.94 8.90 -11.75
CA GLU A 190 21.17 8.46 -10.37
C GLU A 190 21.03 6.94 -10.19
N GLY A 191 20.50 6.22 -11.18
CA GLY A 191 20.32 4.77 -11.17
C GLY A 191 18.88 4.31 -11.38
N SER A 192 18.66 3.01 -11.25
CA SER A 192 17.37 2.39 -11.54
C SER A 192 16.30 2.77 -10.52
N PRO A 193 15.01 2.80 -10.91
CA PRO A 193 13.91 3.15 -10.00
C PRO A 193 13.83 2.20 -8.80
N THR A 194 14.04 0.90 -9.01
CA THR A 194 14.04 -0.10 -7.94
C THR A 194 15.23 0.04 -7.01
N PHE A 195 16.42 0.38 -7.53
CA PHE A 195 17.59 0.68 -6.69
C PHE A 195 17.34 1.90 -5.80
N LEU A 196 16.89 3.02 -6.38
CA LEU A 196 16.67 4.27 -5.65
C LEU A 196 15.53 4.16 -4.64
N GLY A 197 14.44 3.49 -5.02
CA GLY A 197 13.27 3.34 -4.17
C GLY A 197 13.48 2.33 -3.03
N ASP A 198 14.19 1.22 -3.27
CA ASP A 198 14.42 0.21 -2.21
C ASP A 198 15.42 0.71 -1.16
N LYS A 199 16.26 1.70 -1.48
CA LYS A 199 17.03 2.45 -0.47
C LYS A 199 16.15 3.10 0.58
N ARG A 200 14.85 3.34 0.32
CA ARG A 200 13.91 3.97 1.27
C ARG A 200 13.38 3.01 2.33
N ILE A 201 13.52 1.69 2.11
CA ILE A 201 13.09 0.64 3.03
C ILE A 201 14.24 0.02 3.81
N GLU A 202 15.51 0.32 3.50
CA GLU A 202 16.69 -0.29 4.16
C GLU A 202 16.70 -0.13 5.69
N GLY A 203 16.22 1.00 6.20
CA GLY A 203 16.12 1.24 7.64
C GLY A 203 14.90 0.62 8.32
N SER A 204 14.00 -0.02 7.58
CA SER A 204 12.81 -0.65 8.15
C SER A 204 13.16 -1.96 8.84
N VAL A 205 12.47 -2.24 9.95
CA VAL A 205 12.52 -3.55 10.62
C VAL A 205 11.88 -4.63 9.74
N TRP A 206 10.92 -4.25 8.90
CA TRP A 206 10.14 -5.18 8.06
C TRP A 206 10.09 -4.68 6.61
N PRO A 207 11.24 -4.64 5.92
CA PRO A 207 11.34 -4.07 4.58
C PRO A 207 10.56 -4.93 3.58
N LYS A 208 9.76 -4.27 2.75
CA LYS A 208 8.98 -4.90 1.68
C LYS A 208 9.11 -4.12 0.37
N SER A 209 9.52 -4.79 -0.70
CA SER A 209 9.51 -4.28 -2.08
C SER A 209 8.52 -5.11 -2.92
N ILE A 210 7.50 -4.45 -3.48
CA ILE A 210 6.48 -5.09 -4.32
C ILE A 210 6.55 -4.46 -5.71
N ARG A 211 6.81 -5.27 -6.73
CA ARG A 211 7.03 -4.83 -8.10
C ARG A 211 6.08 -5.59 -9.01
N GLY A 212 5.37 -4.91 -9.90
CA GLY A 212 4.52 -5.60 -10.86
C GLY A 212 4.30 -4.81 -12.14
N SER A 213 4.23 -5.54 -13.25
CA SER A 213 3.97 -4.93 -14.56
C SER A 213 3.65 -6.00 -15.60
N THR A 214 3.06 -5.53 -16.69
CA THR A 214 3.02 -6.30 -17.93
C THR A 214 4.38 -6.16 -18.64
N PRO A 215 5.08 -7.26 -19.00
CA PRO A 215 6.28 -7.17 -19.82
C PRO A 215 6.01 -6.42 -21.13
N LYS A 216 6.88 -5.48 -21.49
CA LYS A 216 6.80 -4.73 -22.75
C LYS A 216 7.74 -5.32 -23.80
N VAL A 217 9.04 -5.10 -23.61
CA VAL A 217 10.09 -5.60 -24.49
C VAL A 217 10.80 -6.75 -23.79
N ARG A 218 10.80 -7.91 -24.45
CA ARG A 218 11.38 -9.14 -23.92
C ARG A 218 12.88 -8.97 -23.69
N GLY A 219 13.34 -9.30 -22.49
CA GLY A 219 14.75 -9.34 -22.11
C GLY A 219 15.36 -7.99 -21.73
N THR A 220 14.62 -6.87 -21.85
CA THR A 220 15.14 -5.54 -21.52
C THR A 220 14.29 -4.77 -20.53
N CYS A 221 13.00 -5.12 -20.37
CA CYS A 221 12.13 -4.37 -19.47
C CYS A 221 12.41 -4.68 -17.99
N GLN A 222 12.19 -3.67 -17.14
CA GLN A 222 12.65 -3.65 -15.75
C GLN A 222 11.99 -4.75 -14.90
N ILE A 223 10.73 -5.12 -15.21
CA ILE A 223 10.04 -6.20 -14.49
C ILE A 223 10.62 -7.59 -14.80
N GLU A 224 11.05 -7.83 -16.05
CA GLU A 224 11.68 -9.10 -16.42
C GLU A 224 13.08 -9.21 -15.84
N ARG A 225 13.85 -8.11 -15.84
CA ARG A 225 15.13 -8.04 -15.13
C ARG A 225 14.96 -8.39 -13.66
N ALA A 226 14.05 -7.71 -12.96
CA ALA A 226 13.77 -7.97 -11.55
C ALA A 226 13.35 -9.43 -11.30
N ALA A 227 12.54 -10.00 -12.20
CA ALA A 227 12.13 -11.40 -12.10
C ALA A 227 13.29 -12.39 -12.36
N SER A 228 14.22 -12.07 -13.26
CA SER A 228 15.39 -12.89 -13.56
C SER A 228 16.45 -12.89 -12.45
N GLU A 229 16.55 -11.80 -11.70
CA GLU A 229 17.45 -11.66 -10.55
C GLU A 229 16.95 -12.40 -9.30
N SER A 230 15.67 -12.79 -9.28
CA SER A 230 15.08 -13.53 -8.18
C SER A 230 15.62 -14.96 -8.12
N PRO A 231 16.06 -15.46 -6.94
CA PRO A 231 16.52 -16.84 -6.77
C PRO A 231 15.38 -17.87 -6.93
N HIS A 232 14.13 -17.42 -6.83
CA HIS A 232 12.94 -18.26 -6.92
C HIS A 232 11.98 -17.70 -7.95
N PHE A 233 11.56 -18.55 -8.89
CA PHE A 233 10.61 -18.21 -9.93
C PHE A 233 9.46 -19.23 -9.91
N MET A 234 8.27 -18.79 -9.52
CA MET A 234 7.07 -19.63 -9.49
C MET A 234 6.30 -19.46 -10.81
N ARG A 235 5.93 -20.57 -11.45
CA ARG A 235 5.17 -20.63 -12.71
C ARG A 235 3.86 -21.36 -12.52
#